data_AF-A0A844NWL0-F1
#
_entry.id   AF-A0A844NWL0-F1
#
_cell.length_a   1.000
_cell.length_b   1.000
_cell.length_c   1.000
_cell.angle_alpha   90.00
_cell.angle_beta   90.00
_cell.angle_gamma   90.00
#
_symmetry.space_group_name_H-M   'P 1'
#
loop_
_entity.id
_entity.type
_entity.pdbx_description
1 polymer ?
#
loop_
_entity_poly.entity_id
_entity_poly.type
_entity_poly.pdbx_seq_one_letter_code
_entity_poly.pdbx_strand_id
1 'polypeptide(L)' 'VVYNVYGGSVTVSSTGMGFSITTSKLPQDACITLATKIAKNTFEQTKINSGSAITGEVTTAAATQACSSDSNSITWTYSS' A
#
# COMPACT_ATOMS: atom_id res chain seq x y z
N VAL A 1 0.12 -9.86 -16.59
CA VAL A 1 0.26 -9.75 -15.12
C VAL A 1 1.31 -8.69 -14.86
N VAL A 2 1.05 -7.71 -14.00
CA VAL A 2 2.03 -6.67 -13.67
C VAL A 2 2.83 -7.13 -12.46
N TYR A 3 4.14 -6.93 -12.49
CA TYR A 3 5.03 -7.23 -11.39
C TYR A 3 5.75 -5.96 -10.95
N ASN A 4 5.99 -5.84 -9.66
CA ASN A 4 6.90 -4.82 -9.14
C ASN A 4 8.36 -5.23 -9.38
N VAL A 5 9.28 -4.30 -9.12
CA VAL A 5 10.73 -4.51 -9.29
C VAL A 5 11.29 -5.62 -8.38
N TYR A 6 10.53 -6.06 -7.37
CA TYR A 6 10.88 -7.11 -6.42
C TYR A 6 10.28 -8.48 -6.80
N GLY A 7 9.63 -8.60 -7.96
CA GLY A 7 9.00 -9.84 -8.42
C GLY A 7 7.69 -10.20 -7.71
N GLY A 8 7.09 -9.24 -7.00
CA GLY A 8 5.76 -9.33 -6.43
C GLY A 8 4.68 -8.95 -7.42
N SER A 9 3.51 -9.59 -7.33
CA SER A 9 2.38 -9.28 -8.20
C SER A 9 1.80 -7.91 -7.84
N VAL A 10 1.42 -7.17 -8.87
CA VAL A 10 0.63 -5.93 -8.78
C VAL A 10 -0.71 -6.20 -9.43
N THR A 11 -1.78 -6.07 -8.65
CA THR A 11 -3.16 -6.22 -9.11
C THR A 11 -3.88 -4.90 -8.95
N VAL A 12 -4.74 -4.59 -9.92
CA VAL A 12 -5.63 -3.44 -9.86
C VAL A 12 -7.05 -3.97 -9.95
N SER A 13 -7.90 -3.55 -9.02
CA SER A 13 -9.30 -3.96 -8.93
C SER A 13 -10.18 -2.73 -8.85
N SER A 14 -11.26 -2.69 -9.62
CA SER A 14 -12.25 -1.61 -9.51
C SER A 14 -13.09 -1.80 -8.24
N THR A 15 -13.36 -0.71 -7.52
CA THR A 15 -14.30 -0.68 -6.39
C THR A 15 -15.67 -0.10 -6.80
N GLY A 16 -15.90 0.11 -8.10
CA GLY A 16 -17.11 0.75 -8.64
C GLY A 16 -17.00 2.27 -8.71
N MET A 17 -16.75 2.93 -7.58
CA MET A 17 -16.55 4.40 -7.48
C MET A 17 -15.06 4.80 -7.44
N GLY A 18 -14.17 3.83 -7.61
CA GLY A 18 -12.73 4.03 -7.49
C GLY A 18 -11.96 2.78 -7.90
N PHE A 19 -10.71 2.71 -7.47
CA PHE A 19 -9.84 1.57 -7.76
C PHE A 19 -8.95 1.25 -6.57
N SER A 20 -8.60 -0.02 -6.45
CA SER A 20 -7.66 -0.53 -5.46
C SER A 20 -6.47 -1.17 -6.16
N ILE A 21 -5.27 -0.70 -5.84
CA ILE A 21 -4.01 -1.26 -6.32
C ILE A 21 -3.40 -2.05 -5.17
N THR A 22 -3.18 -3.34 -5.36
CA THR A 22 -2.49 -4.20 -4.39
C THR A 22 -1.15 -4.64 -4.95
N THR A 23 -0.09 -4.45 -4.18
CA THR A 23 1.24 -4.98 -4.49
C THR A 23 1.73 -5.89 -3.36
N SER A 24 2.49 -6.93 -3.70
CA SER A 24 3.00 -7.93 -2.77
C SER A 24 4.53 -8.05 -2.85
N LYS A 25 5.15 -8.84 -1.96
CA LYS A 25 6.60 -9.08 -1.89
C LYS A 25 7.44 -7.80 -1.84
N LEU A 26 6.97 -6.81 -1.09
CA LEU A 26 7.74 -5.61 -0.83
C LEU A 26 8.71 -5.85 0.33
N PRO A 27 10.02 -5.65 0.16
CA PRO A 27 10.94 -5.62 1.29
C PRO A 27 10.59 -4.43 2.21
N GLN A 28 11.02 -4.50 3.47
CA GLN A 28 10.66 -3.54 4.51
C GLN A 28 10.88 -2.08 4.09
N ASP A 29 12.07 -1.72 3.60
CA ASP A 29 12.39 -0.34 3.18
C ASP A 29 11.49 0.16 2.04
N ALA A 30 11.21 -0.72 1.07
CA ALA A 30 10.34 -0.39 -0.05
C ALA A 30 8.89 -0.22 0.41
N CYS A 31 8.44 -1.07 1.33
CA CYS A 31 7.12 -0.96 1.94
C CYS A 31 6.95 0.39 2.63
N ILE A 32 7.90 0.79 3.47
CA ILE A 32 7.86 2.06 4.19
C ILE A 32 7.82 3.22 3.19
N THR A 33 8.74 3.23 2.22
CA THR A 33 8.85 4.30 1.23
C THR A 33 7.58 4.46 0.39
N LEU A 34 6.97 3.35 -0.05
CA LEU A 34 5.77 3.36 -0.87
C LEU A 34 4.55 3.78 -0.05
N ALA A 35 4.41 3.26 1.16
CA ALA A 35 3.32 3.61 2.07
C ALA A 35 3.28 5.12 2.35
N THR A 36 4.44 5.74 2.64
CA THR A 36 4.52 7.16 2.99
C THR A 36 4.47 8.11 1.78
N LYS A 37 4.89 7.65 0.59
CA LYS A 37 4.90 8.51 -0.62
C LYS A 37 3.54 8.63 -1.29
N ILE A 38 2.77 7.55 -1.28
CA ILE A 38 1.50 7.47 -2.01
C ILE A 38 0.35 7.99 -1.14
N ALA A 39 0.33 7.68 0.15
CA ALA A 39 -0.74 8.10 1.05
C ALA A 39 -0.60 9.59 1.41
N LYS A 40 -1.06 10.50 0.54
CA LYS A 40 -0.92 11.95 0.76
C LYS A 40 -2.26 12.67 0.80
N ASN A 41 -3.34 12.04 0.34
CA ASN A 41 -4.64 12.70 0.25
C ASN A 41 -5.73 11.93 0.99
N THR A 42 -6.79 12.62 1.43
CA THR A 42 -7.92 12.04 2.16
C THR A 42 -8.79 11.10 1.32
N PHE A 43 -8.64 11.14 0.00
CA PHE A 43 -9.31 10.24 -0.96
C PHE A 43 -8.57 8.91 -1.14
N GLU A 44 -7.41 8.77 -0.49
CA GLU A 44 -6.56 7.59 -0.55
C GLU A 44 -6.60 6.86 0.80
N GLN A 45 -7.01 5.60 0.76
CA GLN A 45 -6.84 4.67 1.85
C GLN A 45 -5.66 3.76 1.57
N THR A 46 -4.76 3.63 2.53
CA THR A 46 -3.61 2.74 2.45
C THR A 46 -3.72 1.66 3.50
N LYS A 47 -3.75 0.42 3.06
CA LYS A 47 -3.73 -0.76 3.93
C LYS A 47 -2.41 -1.48 3.74
N ILE A 48 -1.67 -1.64 4.82
CA ILE A 48 -0.38 -2.34 4.82
C ILE A 48 -0.60 -3.72 5.45
N ASN A 49 -0.20 -4.76 4.75
CA ASN A 49 -0.38 -6.16 5.14
C ASN A 49 -1.85 -6.45 5.51
N SER A 50 -2.05 -7.12 6.63
CA SER A 50 -3.37 -7.40 7.22
C SER A 50 -3.83 -6.32 8.20
N GLY A 51 -3.14 -5.17 8.26
CA GLY A 51 -3.43 -4.07 9.17
C GLY A 51 -4.70 -3.29 8.83
N SER A 52 -5.03 -2.30 9.65
CA SER A 52 -6.15 -1.39 9.39
C SER A 52 -5.85 -0.46 8.21
N ALA A 53 -6.90 -0.08 7.48
CA ALA A 53 -6.78 0.94 6.46
C ALA A 53 -6.53 2.31 7.09
N ILE A 54 -5.50 3.00 6.62
CA ILE A 54 -5.13 4.35 7.04
C ILE A 54 -5.68 5.30 5.97
N THR A 55 -6.60 6.17 6.36
CA THR A 55 -7.13 7.22 5.49
C THR A 55 -6.29 8.48 5.66
N GLY A 56 -5.82 9.06 4.55
CA GLY A 56 -4.97 10.25 4.59
C GLY A 56 -3.49 9.90 4.73
N GLU A 57 -2.72 10.78 5.39
CA GLU A 57 -1.26 10.65 5.43
C GLU A 57 -0.81 9.42 6.24
N VAL A 58 0.02 8.57 5.62
CA VAL A 58 0.74 7.52 6.33
C VAL A 58 2.08 8.08 6.79
N THR A 59 2.24 8.24 8.11
CA THR A 59 3.51 8.67 8.71
C THR A 59 4.57 7.58 8.60
N THR A 60 5.84 7.98 8.59
CA THR A 60 6.97 7.04 8.60
C THR A 60 6.91 6.09 9.79
N ALA A 61 6.57 6.60 10.99
CA ALA A 61 6.44 5.77 12.20
C ALA A 61 5.35 4.69 12.06
N ALA A 62 4.18 5.04 11.50
CA ALA A 62 3.10 4.09 11.26
C ALA A 62 3.50 3.06 10.18
N ALA A 63 4.16 3.51 9.12
CA ALA A 63 4.66 2.62 8.07
C ALA A 63 5.72 1.64 8.61
N THR A 64 6.67 2.09 9.44
CA THR A 64 7.68 1.21 10.04
C THR A 64 7.06 0.15 10.96
N GLN A 65 6.02 0.50 11.72
CA GLN A 65 5.30 -0.49 12.54
C GLN A 65 4.51 -1.48 11.67
N ALA A 66 3.89 -1.01 10.59
CA ALA A 66 3.04 -1.86 9.75
C ALA A 66 3.83 -2.73 8.77
N CYS A 67 4.98 -2.26 8.28
CA CYS A 67 5.91 -2.98 7.41
C CYS A 67 6.90 -3.82 8.26
N SER A 68 6.37 -4.78 9.03
CA SER A 68 7.16 -5.57 9.98
C SER A 68 7.73 -6.88 9.41
N SER A 69 7.38 -7.24 8.17
CA SER A 69 7.73 -8.53 7.58
C SER A 69 8.78 -8.39 6.47
N ASP A 70 9.49 -9.47 6.14
CA ASP A 70 10.43 -9.49 5.02
C ASP A 70 9.73 -9.42 3.65
N SER A 71 8.45 -9.80 3.61
CA SER A 71 7.60 -9.72 2.42
C SER A 71 6.27 -9.07 2.78
N ASN A 72 6.18 -7.76 2.59
CA ASN A 72 4.97 -6.99 2.86
C ASN A 72 4.08 -6.89 1.63
N SER A 73 2.79 -6.63 1.87
CA SER A 73 1.84 -6.18 0.85
C SER A 73 1.30 -4.80 1.20
N ILE A 74 0.95 -4.02 0.18
CA ILE A 74 0.25 -2.75 0.35
C ILE A 74 -0.91 -2.71 -0.63
N THR A 75 -2.08 -2.31 -0.13
CA THR A 75 -3.25 -2.02 -0.92
C THR A 75 -3.58 -0.53 -0.80
N TRP A 76 -3.56 0.18 -1.91
CA TRP A 76 -4.04 1.56 -2.00
C TRP A 76 -5.42 1.57 -2.63
N THR A 77 -6.39 2.11 -1.92
CA THR A 77 -7.75 2.32 -2.43
C THR A 77 -7.95 3.80 -2.65
N TYR A 78 -8.14 4.18 -3.91
CA TYR A 78 -8.59 5.51 -4.28
C TYR A 78 -10.10 5.50 -4.46
N SER A 79 -10.81 6.46 -3.88
CA SER A 79 -12.25 6.64 -4.10
C SER A 79 -12.54 8.13 -4.20
N SER A 80 -13.18 8.53 -5.31
CA SER A 80 -13.54 9.93 -5.60
C SER A 80 -14.93 10.27 -5.10
#